data_AF-A0A269WA24-F1
#
_entry.id   AF-A0A269WA24-F1
#
_cell.length_a   1.000
_cell.length_b   1.000
_cell.length_c   1.000
_cell.angle_alpha   90.00
_cell.angle_beta   90.00
_cell.angle_gamma   90.00
#
_symmetry.space_group_name_H-M   'P 1'
#
loop_
_entity.id
_entity.type
_entity.pdbx_description
1 polymer ?
#
loop_
_entity_poly.entity_id
_entity_poly.type
_entity_poly.pdbx_seq_one_letter_code
_entity_poly.pdbx_strand_id
1 'polypeptide(L)'
;MAVEIERKFLLNEYPEALIEEGSLVVEKEQLIEQTYLALDEDQELRVRKMTDAQTGKVEYTHTFKKGWGLARDEIEYAISAGLYEQVVQAHGAIPLIKRRVTARWGEQLVEIDEYSQIDLLVLEVEFPTLEAATSFAPPAWFGKDISEEKQYSNKKVWRELQTGREEV
;
A
#
# COMPACT_ATOMS: atom_id res chain seq x y z
N MET A 1 -11.79 -4.66 15.72
CA MET A 1 -10.60 -4.94 14.91
C MET A 1 -11.09 -5.74 13.72
N ALA A 2 -10.87 -5.22 12.52
CA ALA A 2 -11.12 -5.98 11.31
C ALA A 2 -9.86 -6.78 10.99
N VAL A 3 -10.03 -8.00 10.49
CA VAL A 3 -8.92 -8.78 9.94
C VAL A 3 -8.87 -8.48 8.46
N GLU A 4 -7.78 -7.86 8.03
CA GLU A 4 -7.46 -7.64 6.60
C GLU A 4 -6.79 -8.92 6.09
N ILE A 5 -7.23 -9.42 4.93
CA ILE A 5 -6.65 -10.58 4.26
C ILE A 5 -6.25 -10.20 2.85
N GLU A 6 -4.96 -10.21 2.55
CA GLU A 6 -4.44 -9.74 1.27
C GLU A 6 -3.33 -10.66 0.72
N ARG A 7 -3.21 -10.70 -0.61
CA ARG A 7 -2.00 -11.20 -1.29
C ARG A 7 -1.34 -10.09 -2.07
N LYS A 8 -0.02 -10.13 -2.08
CA LYS A 8 0.84 -9.14 -2.72
C LYS A 8 1.70 -9.78 -3.79
N PHE A 9 1.79 -9.12 -4.93
CA PHE A 9 2.53 -9.59 -6.08
C PHE A 9 3.47 -8.51 -6.59
N LEU A 10 4.66 -8.93 -7.04
CA LEU A 10 5.64 -8.08 -7.68
C LEU A 10 5.36 -8.03 -9.18
N LEU A 11 4.95 -6.86 -9.67
CA LEU A 11 4.70 -6.64 -11.09
C LEU A 11 6.01 -6.32 -11.82
N ASN A 12 6.15 -6.88 -13.02
CA ASN A 12 7.30 -6.58 -13.89
C ASN A 12 7.14 -5.23 -14.61
N GLU A 13 5.89 -4.88 -14.94
CA GLU A 13 5.54 -3.65 -15.66
C GLU A 13 4.12 -3.21 -15.31
N TYR A 14 3.81 -1.94 -15.55
CA TYR A 14 2.48 -1.40 -15.34
C TYR A 14 1.51 -1.98 -16.40
N PRO A 15 0.31 -2.46 -16.01
CA PRO A 15 -0.57 -3.21 -16.91
C PRO A 15 -1.38 -2.32 -17.87
N GLU A 16 -0.71 -1.43 -18.61
CA GLU A 16 -1.33 -0.46 -19.52
C GLU A 16 -2.17 -1.15 -20.60
N ALA A 17 -1.65 -2.23 -21.22
CA ALA A 17 -2.38 -2.99 -22.24
C ALA A 17 -3.70 -3.59 -21.74
N LEU A 18 -3.75 -4.05 -20.47
CA LEU A 18 -4.98 -4.58 -19.88
C LEU A 18 -6.03 -3.49 -19.62
N ILE A 19 -5.56 -2.27 -19.33
CA ILE A 19 -6.42 -1.10 -19.16
C ILE A 19 -6.99 -0.67 -20.50
N GLU A 20 -6.16 -0.59 -21.54
CA GLU A 20 -6.57 -0.22 -22.90
C GLU A 20 -7.57 -1.23 -23.51
N GLU A 21 -7.37 -2.53 -23.25
CA GLU A 21 -8.29 -3.59 -23.67
C GLU A 21 -9.62 -3.56 -22.89
N GLY A 22 -9.66 -2.90 -21.73
CA GLY A 22 -10.83 -2.85 -20.85
C GLY A 22 -10.97 -4.06 -19.92
N SER A 23 -10.00 -4.96 -19.91
CA SER A 23 -9.92 -6.10 -18.97
C SER A 23 -9.65 -5.64 -17.53
N LEU A 24 -8.99 -4.48 -17.36
CA LEU A 24 -8.71 -3.84 -16.08
C LEU A 24 -9.31 -2.42 -16.07
N VAL A 25 -10.39 -2.20 -15.33
CA VAL A 25 -11.10 -0.92 -15.32
C VAL A 25 -10.63 -0.08 -14.13
N VAL A 26 -9.92 1.02 -14.39
CA VAL A 26 -9.47 1.93 -13.34
C VAL A 26 -10.65 2.67 -12.73
N GLU A 27 -10.82 2.53 -11.41
CA GLU A 27 -11.88 3.20 -10.65
C GLU A 27 -11.38 4.44 -9.92
N LYS A 28 -10.14 4.40 -9.41
CA LYS A 28 -9.57 5.48 -8.60
C LYS A 28 -8.05 5.53 -8.74
N GLU A 29 -7.51 6.72 -8.69
CA GLU A 29 -6.07 6.95 -8.55
C GLU A 29 -5.81 7.90 -7.39
N GLN A 30 -4.81 7.58 -6.57
CA GLN A 30 -4.43 8.37 -5.41
C GLN A 30 -2.91 8.50 -5.30
N LEU A 31 -2.46 9.71 -4.95
CA LEU A 31 -1.13 9.92 -4.40
C LEU A 31 -1.18 9.70 -2.89
N ILE A 32 -0.40 8.76 -2.38
CA ILE A 32 -0.37 8.40 -0.96
C ILE A 32 1.01 8.69 -0.39
N GLU A 33 1.04 9.53 0.63
CA GLU A 33 2.22 9.80 1.46
C GLU A 33 2.02 9.08 2.80
N GLN A 34 2.94 8.22 3.20
CA GLN A 34 2.83 7.47 4.46
C GLN A 34 4.09 7.60 5.31
N THR A 35 3.90 7.90 6.60
CA THR A 35 4.97 8.06 7.59
C THR A 35 4.71 7.13 8.77
N TYR A 36 5.70 6.33 9.12
CA TYR A 36 5.62 5.38 10.24
C TYR A 36 6.14 6.01 11.52
N LEU A 37 5.27 6.19 12.51
CA LEU A 37 5.58 6.85 13.79
C LEU A 37 6.19 5.89 14.80
N ALA A 38 5.78 4.63 14.74
CA ALA A 38 6.32 3.56 15.57
C ALA A 38 6.31 2.25 14.79
N LEU A 39 7.38 1.47 14.95
CA LEU A 39 7.57 0.19 14.27
C LEU A 39 8.17 -0.81 15.25
N ASP A 40 7.49 -1.93 15.43
CA ASP A 40 8.00 -3.09 16.13
C ASP A 40 8.08 -4.27 15.15
N GLU A 41 8.42 -5.45 15.67
CA GLU A 41 8.30 -6.72 14.98
C GLU A 41 6.88 -6.87 14.43
N ASP A 42 5.86 -7.14 15.24
CA ASP A 42 4.51 -7.44 14.73
C ASP A 42 3.58 -6.23 14.61
N GLN A 43 4.04 -5.04 14.99
CA GLN A 43 3.19 -3.85 15.09
C GLN A 43 3.73 -2.66 14.30
N GLU A 44 2.81 -1.84 13.80
CA GLU A 44 3.13 -0.56 13.17
C GLU A 44 2.07 0.48 13.49
N LEU A 45 2.54 1.72 13.66
CA LEU A 45 1.72 2.92 13.76
C LEU A 45 2.14 3.87 12.64
N ARG A 46 1.18 4.32 11.82
CA ARG A 46 1.45 5.23 10.72
C ARG A 46 0.39 6.29 10.56
N VAL A 47 0.78 7.40 9.95
CA VAL A 47 -0.13 8.41 9.41
C VAL A 47 -0.01 8.45 7.89
N ARG A 48 -1.15 8.68 7.22
CA ARG A 48 -1.23 8.79 5.77
C ARG A 48 -1.90 10.09 5.36
N LYS A 49 -1.42 10.68 4.28
CA LYS A 49 -2.13 11.68 3.47
C LYS A 49 -2.42 11.06 2.12
N MET A 50 -3.67 11.13 1.69
CA MET A 50 -4.14 10.55 0.44
C MET A 50 -4.79 11.63 -0.38
N THR A 51 -4.26 11.89 -1.58
CA THR A 51 -4.79 12.88 -2.51
C THR A 51 -5.40 12.15 -3.69
N ASP A 52 -6.70 12.29 -3.88
CA ASP A 52 -7.42 11.76 -5.04
C ASP A 52 -7.00 12.53 -6.30
N ALA A 53 -6.50 11.82 -7.30
CA ALA A 53 -5.91 12.45 -8.49
C ALA A 53 -6.95 13.15 -9.38
N GLN A 54 -8.19 12.70 -9.38
CA GLN A 54 -9.26 13.25 -10.23
C GLN A 54 -9.94 14.46 -9.58
N THR A 55 -10.22 14.36 -8.28
CA THR A 55 -10.98 15.38 -7.56
C THR A 55 -10.11 16.39 -6.81
N GLY A 56 -8.84 16.05 -6.57
CA GLY A 56 -7.94 16.81 -5.70
C GLY A 56 -8.31 16.74 -4.22
N LYS A 57 -9.30 15.92 -3.84
CA LYS A 57 -9.70 15.75 -2.44
C LYS A 57 -8.55 15.14 -1.64
N VAL A 58 -8.27 15.72 -0.48
CA VAL A 58 -7.23 15.24 0.43
C VAL A 58 -7.86 14.66 1.69
N GLU A 59 -7.45 13.45 2.06
CA GLU A 59 -7.87 12.73 3.25
C GLU A 59 -6.64 12.33 4.07
N TYR A 60 -6.82 12.23 5.39
CA TYR A 60 -5.76 11.89 6.31
C TYR A 60 -6.21 10.76 7.22
N THR A 61 -5.36 9.75 7.41
CA THR A 61 -5.65 8.64 8.33
C THR A 61 -4.51 8.40 9.29
N HIS A 62 -4.86 7.79 10.42
CA HIS A 62 -3.95 7.21 11.38
C HIS A 62 -4.30 5.73 11.52
N THR A 63 -3.32 4.87 11.30
CA THR A 63 -3.51 3.42 11.23
C THR A 63 -2.59 2.73 12.23
N PHE A 64 -3.15 1.81 13.00
CA PHE A 64 -2.41 0.80 13.74
C PHE A 64 -2.66 -0.56 13.09
N LYS A 65 -1.59 -1.29 12.78
CA LYS A 65 -1.69 -2.69 12.33
C LYS A 65 -0.91 -3.61 13.26
N LYS A 66 -1.45 -4.81 13.50
CA LYS A 66 -0.79 -5.89 14.25
C LYS A 66 -0.86 -7.22 13.50
N GLY A 67 0.24 -7.96 13.48
CA GLY A 67 0.36 -9.25 12.79
C GLY A 67 1.19 -9.19 11.52
N TRP A 68 1.31 -10.34 10.84
CA TRP A 68 2.21 -10.56 9.71
C TRP A 68 1.58 -11.46 8.66
N GLY A 69 2.05 -11.35 7.41
CA GLY A 69 1.64 -12.21 6.31
C GLY A 69 0.20 -11.91 5.87
N LEU A 70 -0.51 -12.97 5.48
CA LEU A 70 -1.84 -12.93 4.88
C LEU A 70 -2.96 -12.36 5.75
N ALA A 71 -2.81 -12.25 7.07
CA ALA A 71 -3.88 -11.80 7.95
C ALA A 71 -3.36 -10.87 9.05
N ARG A 72 -3.97 -9.69 9.17
CA ARG A 72 -3.53 -8.65 10.13
C ARG A 72 -4.71 -7.96 10.77
N ASP A 73 -4.59 -7.66 12.07
CA ASP A 73 -5.53 -6.79 12.76
C ASP A 73 -5.26 -5.35 12.33
N GLU A 74 -6.29 -4.66 11.84
CA GLU A 74 -6.22 -3.25 11.49
C GLU A 74 -7.20 -2.41 12.30
N ILE A 75 -6.70 -1.24 12.72
CA ILE A 75 -7.46 -0.16 13.29
C ILE A 75 -7.09 1.12 12.55
N GLU A 76 -8.02 1.66 11.77
CA GLU A 76 -7.84 2.90 11.02
C GLU A 76 -8.90 3.94 11.41
N TYR A 77 -8.45 5.19 11.56
CA TYR A 77 -9.34 6.34 11.77
C TYR A 77 -8.93 7.53 10.91
N ALA A 78 -9.92 8.31 10.48
CA ALA A 78 -9.68 9.61 9.89
C ALA A 78 -9.13 10.60 10.93
N ILE A 79 -8.17 11.43 10.52
CA ILE A 79 -7.60 12.51 11.33
C ILE A 79 -7.73 13.85 10.60
N SER A 80 -7.56 14.95 11.33
CA SER A 80 -7.55 16.28 10.72
C SER A 80 -6.21 16.57 10.02
N ALA A 81 -6.23 17.45 9.02
CA ALA A 81 -5.03 17.93 8.34
C ALA A 81 -4.01 18.53 9.33
N GLY A 82 -4.48 19.37 10.27
CA GLY A 82 -3.61 19.99 11.27
C GLY A 82 -2.93 18.98 12.21
N LEU A 83 -3.62 17.88 12.58
CA LEU A 83 -2.99 16.82 13.37
C LEU A 83 -1.91 16.10 12.54
N TYR A 84 -2.22 15.75 11.29
CA TYR A 84 -1.25 15.14 10.38
C TYR A 84 0.01 16.00 10.23
N GLU A 85 -0.16 17.29 9.92
CA GLU A 85 0.94 18.24 9.71
C GLU A 85 1.84 18.37 10.95
N GLN A 86 1.24 18.55 12.12
CA GLN A 86 1.99 18.65 13.39
C GLN A 86 2.80 17.38 13.67
N VAL A 87 2.19 16.21 13.47
CA VAL A 87 2.85 14.92 13.72
C VAL A 87 4.00 14.69 12.75
N VAL A 88 3.77 14.89 11.44
CA VAL A 88 4.82 14.69 10.43
C VAL A 88 5.96 15.69 10.62
N GLN A 89 5.66 16.96 10.89
CA GLN A 89 6.66 17.98 11.15
C GLN A 89 7.50 17.66 12.40
N ALA A 90 6.85 17.23 13.49
CA ALA A 90 7.55 16.88 14.73
C ALA A 90 8.39 15.60 14.56
N HIS A 91 7.93 14.64 13.76
CA HIS A 91 8.64 13.38 13.51
C HIS A 91 9.84 13.57 12.56
N GLY A 92 9.70 14.42 11.54
CA GLY A 92 10.82 14.83 10.67
C GLY A 92 11.34 13.75 9.71
N ALA A 93 10.64 12.62 9.58
CA ALA A 93 11.02 11.55 8.66
C ALA A 93 10.59 11.84 7.21
N ILE A 94 11.24 11.17 6.26
CA ILE A 94 10.86 11.22 4.86
C ILE A 94 9.63 10.32 4.66
N PRO A 95 8.51 10.81 4.12
CA PRO A 95 7.37 9.96 3.82
C PRO A 95 7.73 8.99 2.68
N LEU A 96 7.21 7.76 2.78
CA LEU A 96 7.15 6.85 1.64
C LEU A 96 5.97 7.28 0.77
N ILE A 97 6.25 7.57 -0.50
CA ILE A 97 5.29 8.09 -1.45
C ILE A 97 5.00 7.01 -2.48
N LYS A 98 3.72 6.82 -2.79
CA LYS A 98 3.27 5.93 -3.85
C LYS A 98 2.11 6.51 -4.64
N ARG A 99 2.04 6.15 -5.92
CA ARG A 99 0.81 6.28 -6.71
C ARG A 99 0.06 4.95 -6.59
N ARG A 100 -1.16 4.99 -6.05
CA ARG A 100 -2.06 3.84 -5.97
C ARG A 100 -3.13 3.95 -7.03
N VAL A 101 -3.28 2.92 -7.84
CA VAL A 101 -4.37 2.76 -8.80
C VAL A 101 -5.25 1.62 -8.31
N THR A 102 -6.49 1.94 -7.97
CA THR A 102 -7.52 0.95 -7.63
C THR A 102 -8.31 0.64 -8.89
N ALA A 103 -8.34 -0.63 -9.27
CA ALA A 103 -8.97 -1.08 -10.50
C ALA A 103 -9.79 -2.34 -10.30
N ARG A 104 -10.84 -2.48 -11.11
CA ARG A 104 -11.67 -3.67 -11.20
C ARG A 104 -11.10 -4.63 -12.24
N TRP A 105 -10.81 -5.86 -11.83
CA TRP A 105 -10.42 -6.96 -12.71
C TRP A 105 -11.43 -8.10 -12.57
N GLY A 106 -12.37 -8.19 -13.51
CA GLY A 106 -13.53 -9.08 -13.37
C GLY A 106 -14.35 -8.72 -12.12
N GLU A 107 -14.51 -9.67 -11.20
CA GLU A 107 -15.20 -9.44 -9.92
C GLU A 107 -14.27 -8.91 -8.81
N GLN A 108 -12.96 -8.96 -9.03
CA GLN A 108 -11.97 -8.63 -8.02
C GLN A 108 -11.60 -7.15 -8.07
N LEU A 109 -11.42 -6.54 -6.90
CA LEU A 109 -10.75 -5.25 -6.77
C LEU A 109 -9.25 -5.50 -6.54
N VAL A 110 -8.43 -4.81 -7.32
CA VAL A 110 -6.97 -4.85 -7.18
C VAL A 110 -6.43 -3.45 -6.95
N GLU A 111 -5.35 -3.36 -6.19
CA GLU A 111 -4.63 -2.10 -5.95
C GLU A 111 -3.21 -2.23 -6.50
N ILE A 112 -2.84 -1.36 -7.42
CA ILE A 112 -1.51 -1.30 -8.01
C ILE A 112 -0.78 -0.11 -7.39
N ASP A 113 0.32 -0.39 -6.69
CA ASP A 113 1.15 0.60 -6.05
C ASP A 113 2.47 0.78 -6.79
N GLU A 114 2.73 1.99 -7.25
CA GLU A 114 4.00 2.41 -7.82
C GLU A 114 4.75 3.31 -6.84
N TYR A 115 5.94 2.86 -6.41
CA TYR A 115 6.85 3.56 -5.52
C TYR A 115 8.04 4.12 -6.32
N SER A 116 7.94 5.35 -6.79
CA SER A 116 9.00 5.99 -7.60
C SER A 116 10.28 6.30 -6.81
N GLN A 117 10.22 6.37 -5.49
CA GLN A 117 11.42 6.60 -4.66
C GLN A 117 12.39 5.41 -4.63
N ILE A 118 11.92 4.21 -5.00
CA ILE A 118 12.67 2.95 -4.89
C ILE A 118 12.44 1.99 -6.07
N ASP A 119 11.89 2.49 -7.19
CA ASP A 119 11.60 1.72 -8.41
C ASP A 119 10.90 0.38 -8.14
N LEU A 120 9.82 0.41 -7.36
CA LEU A 120 9.03 -0.77 -6.99
C LEU A 120 7.59 -0.64 -7.47
N LEU A 121 7.11 -1.69 -8.14
CA LEU A 121 5.72 -1.83 -8.58
C LEU A 121 5.13 -3.11 -8.00
N VAL A 122 4.05 -2.98 -7.23
CA VAL A 122 3.37 -4.13 -6.62
C VAL A 122 1.87 -4.07 -6.88
N LEU A 123 1.24 -5.24 -6.84
CA LEU A 123 -0.19 -5.39 -6.89
C LEU A 123 -0.67 -6.11 -5.63
N GLU A 124 -1.69 -5.55 -4.98
CA GLU A 124 -2.36 -6.11 -3.83
C GLU A 124 -3.79 -6.54 -4.22
N VAL A 125 -4.23 -7.67 -3.68
CA VAL A 125 -5.58 -8.19 -3.83
C VAL A 125 -6.12 -8.56 -2.45
N GLU A 126 -7.24 -7.96 -2.07
CA GLU A 126 -7.93 -8.27 -0.81
C GLU A 126 -8.94 -9.40 -0.98
N PHE A 127 -9.05 -10.24 0.05
CA PHE A 127 -9.93 -11.39 0.10
C PHE A 127 -10.85 -11.33 1.32
N PRO A 128 -12.11 -11.78 1.21
CA PRO A 128 -13.03 -11.80 2.35
C PRO A 128 -12.69 -12.91 3.35
N THR A 129 -11.95 -13.94 2.93
CA THR A 129 -11.58 -15.09 3.76
C THR A 129 -10.20 -15.62 3.39
N LEU A 130 -9.57 -16.31 4.35
CA LEU A 130 -8.26 -16.94 4.13
C LEU A 130 -8.36 -18.06 3.07
N GLU A 131 -9.48 -18.78 3.02
CA GLU A 131 -9.75 -19.81 2.02
C GLU A 131 -9.82 -19.24 0.61
N ALA A 132 -10.45 -18.07 0.43
CA ALA A 132 -10.46 -17.38 -0.86
C ALA A 132 -9.04 -16.96 -1.27
N ALA A 133 -8.25 -16.44 -0.34
CA ALA A 133 -6.86 -16.04 -0.61
C ALA A 133 -5.98 -17.24 -1.01
N THR A 134 -6.09 -18.37 -0.31
CA THR A 134 -5.26 -19.56 -0.56
C THR A 134 -5.67 -20.34 -1.82
N SER A 135 -6.95 -20.33 -2.17
CA SER A 135 -7.45 -20.95 -3.40
C SER A 135 -7.30 -20.07 -4.64
N PHE A 136 -6.99 -18.79 -4.47
CA PHE A 136 -6.80 -17.86 -5.57
C PHE A 136 -5.61 -18.26 -6.47
N ALA A 137 -5.90 -18.44 -7.76
CA ALA A 137 -4.90 -18.69 -8.78
C ALA A 137 -4.57 -17.37 -9.50
N PRO A 138 -3.42 -16.72 -9.19
CA PRO A 138 -3.07 -15.45 -9.82
C PRO A 138 -2.83 -15.64 -11.33
N PRO A 139 -3.31 -14.72 -12.17
CA PRO A 139 -3.01 -14.74 -13.60
C PRO A 139 -1.53 -14.43 -13.85
N ALA A 140 -1.03 -14.81 -15.02
CA ALA A 140 0.39 -14.66 -15.36
C ALA A 140 0.92 -13.22 -15.21
N TRP A 141 0.08 -12.21 -15.40
CA TRP A 141 0.47 -10.81 -15.35
C TRP A 141 0.72 -10.28 -13.93
N PHE A 142 0.25 -10.96 -12.88
CA PHE A 142 0.52 -10.55 -11.49
C PHE A 142 2.01 -10.66 -11.12
N GLY A 143 2.76 -11.53 -11.80
CA GLY A 143 4.16 -11.77 -11.49
C GLY A 143 4.37 -12.62 -10.24
N LYS A 144 5.42 -12.33 -9.47
CA LYS A 144 5.84 -13.16 -8.33
C LYS A 144 4.98 -12.87 -7.10
N ASP A 145 4.41 -13.91 -6.47
CA ASP A 145 3.79 -13.76 -5.15
C ASP A 145 4.88 -13.46 -4.09
N ILE A 146 4.73 -12.32 -3.42
CA ILE A 146 5.65 -11.78 -2.41
C ILE A 146 4.93 -11.57 -1.07
N SER A 147 3.76 -12.18 -0.86
CA SER A 147 2.92 -11.98 0.34
C SER A 147 3.64 -12.28 1.66
N GLU A 148 4.57 -13.23 1.65
CA GLU A 148 5.36 -13.64 2.82
C GLU A 148 6.78 -13.02 2.85
N GLU A 149 7.15 -12.25 1.83
CA GLU A 149 8.50 -11.70 1.66
C GLU A 149 8.63 -10.36 2.39
N LYS A 150 9.12 -10.42 3.64
CA LYS A 150 9.24 -9.26 4.54
C LYS A 150 10.02 -8.08 3.95
N GLN A 151 10.95 -8.31 3.01
CA GLN A 151 11.71 -7.23 2.37
C GLN A 151 10.83 -6.27 1.56
N TYR A 152 9.69 -6.74 1.04
CA TYR A 152 8.73 -5.91 0.30
C TYR A 152 7.64 -5.31 1.19
N SER A 153 7.72 -5.49 2.51
CA SER A 153 6.77 -4.84 3.42
C SER A 153 7.02 -3.33 3.45
N ASN A 154 5.94 -2.54 3.42
CA ASN A 154 6.03 -1.08 3.37
C ASN A 154 6.85 -0.50 4.54
N LYS A 155 6.80 -1.12 5.73
CA LYS A 155 7.62 -0.72 6.88
C LYS A 155 9.11 -0.94 6.65
N LYS A 156 9.50 -2.01 5.95
CA LYS A 156 10.90 -2.33 5.65
C LYS A 156 11.43 -1.40 4.57
N VAL A 157 10.65 -1.23 3.50
CA VAL A 157 10.90 -0.23 2.44
C VAL A 157 11.06 1.18 3.03
N TRP A 158 10.15 1.62 3.89
CA TRP A 158 10.23 2.94 4.52
C TRP A 158 11.46 3.09 5.42
N ARG A 159 11.83 2.05 6.19
CA ARG A 159 13.05 2.07 6.99
C ARG A 159 14.30 2.23 6.12
N GLU A 160 14.38 1.52 5.01
CA GLU A 160 15.50 1.61 4.06
C GLU A 160 15.59 3.00 3.42
N LEU A 161 14.45 3.60 3.08
CA LEU A 161 14.36 4.98 2.60
C LEU A 161 14.94 5.99 3.61
N GLN A 162 14.81 5.74 4.92
CA GLN A 162 15.42 6.63 5.93
C GLN A 162 16.94 6.48 5.99
N THR A 163 17.48 5.28 5.73
CA THR A 163 18.93 4.98 5.83
C THR A 163 19.73 5.36 4.60
N GLY A 164 19.10 5.50 3.43
CA GLY A 164 19.76 5.89 2.17
C GLY A 164 20.36 7.31 2.15
N ARG A 165 20.43 7.99 3.30
CA ARG A 165 20.93 9.35 3.47
C ARG A 165 22.33 9.44 4.08
N GLU A 166 22.99 8.33 4.41
CA GLU A 166 24.38 8.37 4.90
C GLU A 166 25.43 8.56 3.79
N GLU A 167 25.04 8.59 2.51
CA GLU A 167 25.95 8.82 1.38
C GLU A 167 25.50 9.98 0.46
N VAL A 168 25.43 11.22 0.98
CA VAL A 168 25.56 12.46 0.18
C VAL A 168 26.31 13.52 0.97
#